data_AF-A0A536NHX5-F1
#
_entry.id   AF-A0A536NHX5-F1
#
_cell.length_a   1.000
_cell.length_b   1.000
_cell.length_c   1.000
_cell.angle_alpha   90.00
_cell.angle_beta   90.00
_cell.angle_gamma   90.00
#
_symmetry.space_group_name_H-M   'P 1'
#
loop_
_entity.id
_entity.type
_entity.pdbx_description
1 polymer ?
#
loop_
_entity_poly.entity_id
_entity_poly.type
_entity_poly.pdbx_seq_one_letter_code
_entity_poly.pdbx_strand_id
1 'polypeptide(L)'
;MDSTSSRRVRHGRRLSVASLDRDRASISSGIALVARQQARRVVLVGLRGGERLLADAVAEGLAAGVLVRLDRRDGAAPAIVVSRPEL
;
A
#
# COMPACT_ATOMS: atom_id res chain seq x y z
N MET A 1 -14.00 26.82 38.34
CA MET A 1 -13.90 27.86 37.28
C MET A 1 -12.44 27.81 36.83
N ASP A 2 -12.04 27.30 35.67
CA ASP A 2 -12.78 27.02 34.44
C ASP A 2 -12.34 25.70 33.80
N SER A 3 -13.34 25.04 33.25
CA SER A 3 -13.30 23.86 32.41
C SER A 3 -12.84 24.24 30.98
N THR A 4 -12.46 23.19 30.22
CA THR A 4 -12.59 23.11 28.75
C THR A 4 -11.65 24.03 27.94
N SER A 5 -10.93 23.60 26.91
CA SER A 5 -11.18 22.49 26.01
C SER A 5 -9.91 22.30 25.17
N SER A 6 -9.12 21.25 25.40
CA SER A 6 -8.13 20.82 24.39
C SER A 6 -8.91 20.27 23.20
N ARG A 7 -9.25 21.17 22.26
CA ARG A 7 -9.83 20.84 20.96
C ARG A 7 -8.79 20.01 20.20
N ARG A 8 -8.77 18.69 20.43
CA ARG A 8 -8.06 17.73 19.59
C ARG A 8 -8.68 17.80 18.21
N VAL A 9 -8.11 18.66 17.37
CA VAL A 9 -8.48 18.75 15.97
C VAL A 9 -8.09 17.42 15.34
N ARG A 10 -9.05 16.50 15.25
CA ARG A 10 -8.97 15.32 14.38
C ARG A 10 -8.98 15.84 12.94
N HIS A 11 -7.84 16.37 12.48
CA HIS A 11 -7.59 16.53 11.06
C HIS A 11 -7.54 15.13 10.47
N GLY A 12 -8.64 14.68 9.87
CA GLY A 12 -8.60 13.60 8.89
C GLY A 12 -7.53 13.98 7.88
N ARG A 13 -6.34 13.37 8.02
CA ARG A 13 -5.14 13.78 7.31
C ARG A 13 -5.34 13.41 5.84
N ARG A 14 -5.89 14.36 5.08
CA ARG A 14 -6.03 14.27 3.62
C ARG A 14 -4.67 13.85 3.07
N LEU A 15 -4.62 12.68 2.43
CA LEU A 15 -3.38 12.17 1.87
C LEU A 15 -2.86 13.20 0.87
N SER A 16 -1.63 13.66 1.08
CA SER A 16 -0.98 14.54 0.10
C SER A 16 -0.64 13.74 -1.14
N VAL A 17 -0.59 14.41 -2.29
CA VAL A 17 -0.15 13.81 -3.58
C VAL A 17 1.23 13.15 -3.41
N ALA A 18 2.16 13.82 -2.74
CA ALA A 18 3.49 13.29 -2.42
C ALA A 18 3.49 12.01 -1.55
N SER A 19 2.41 11.74 -0.80
CA SER A 19 2.25 10.46 -0.08
C SER A 19 1.81 9.35 -1.04
N LEU A 20 0.94 9.66 -2.00
CA LEU A 20 0.50 8.70 -3.01
C LEU A 20 1.62 8.35 -3.99
N ASP A 21 2.44 9.32 -4.37
CA ASP A 21 3.58 9.06 -5.27
C ASP A 21 4.63 8.15 -4.62
N ARG A 22 4.89 8.34 -3.31
CA ARG A 22 5.77 7.44 -2.55
C ARG A 22 5.20 6.02 -2.42
N ASP A 23 3.90 5.92 -2.16
CA ASP A 23 3.23 4.61 -2.10
C ASP A 23 3.30 3.92 -3.47
N ARG A 24 3.04 4.65 -4.57
CA ARG A 24 3.14 4.15 -5.95
C ARG A 24 4.55 3.64 -6.27
N ALA A 25 5.58 4.44 -5.98
CA ALA A 25 6.96 4.05 -6.22
C ALA A 25 7.38 2.80 -5.43
N SER A 26 6.90 2.67 -4.19
CA SER A 26 7.15 1.49 -3.35
C SER A 26 6.49 0.23 -3.92
N ILE A 27 5.26 0.36 -4.43
CA ILE A 27 4.52 -0.72 -5.08
C ILE A 27 5.24 -1.18 -6.35
N SER A 28 5.58 -0.26 -7.26
CA SER A 28 6.26 -0.59 -8.51
C SER A 28 7.63 -1.23 -8.26
N SER A 29 8.36 -0.77 -7.23
CA SER A 29 9.61 -1.41 -6.81
C SER A 29 9.39 -2.85 -6.32
N GLY A 30 8.34 -3.08 -5.53
CA GLY A 30 7.96 -4.42 -5.08
C GLY A 30 7.60 -5.36 -6.23
N ILE A 31 6.85 -4.87 -7.21
CA ILE A 31 6.53 -5.57 -8.46
C ILE A 31 7.81 -5.95 -9.20
N ALA A 32 8.71 -4.99 -9.42
CA ALA A 32 9.97 -5.23 -10.13
C ALA A 32 10.85 -6.30 -9.43
N LEU A 33 10.93 -6.29 -8.10
CA LEU A 33 11.69 -7.29 -7.34
C LEU A 33 11.15 -8.70 -7.54
N VAL A 34 9.83 -8.87 -7.55
CA VAL A 34 9.20 -10.19 -7.75
C VAL A 34 9.30 -10.61 -9.22
N ALA A 35 9.05 -9.70 -10.16
CA ALA A 35 9.09 -9.96 -11.61
C ALA A 35 10.51 -10.35 -12.08
N ARG A 36 11.54 -9.70 -11.55
CA ARG A 36 12.96 -10.05 -11.81
C ARG A 36 13.43 -11.28 -11.04
N GLN A 37 12.52 -11.97 -10.34
CA GLN A 37 12.79 -13.14 -9.51
C GLN A 37 13.80 -12.91 -8.38
N GLN A 38 14.05 -11.65 -8.01
CA GLN A 38 14.93 -11.27 -6.90
C GLN A 38 14.27 -11.49 -5.54
N ALA A 39 12.93 -11.50 -5.51
CA ALA A 39 12.13 -11.93 -4.37
C ALA A 39 11.09 -12.97 -4.80
N ARG A 40 10.67 -13.83 -3.87
CA ARG A 40 9.49 -14.70 -4.06
C ARG A 40 8.19 -13.98 -3.72
N ARG A 41 8.25 -13.08 -2.75
CA ARG A 41 7.13 -12.34 -2.20
C ARG A 41 7.61 -11.04 -1.55
N VAL A 42 6.87 -9.96 -1.71
CA VAL A 42 7.06 -8.67 -1.04
C VAL A 42 5.76 -8.29 -0.34
N VAL A 43 5.86 -7.79 0.89
CA VAL A 43 4.71 -7.32 1.68
C VAL A 43 4.96 -5.86 2.04
N LEU A 44 4.11 -4.97 1.55
CA LEU A 44 4.19 -3.53 1.78
C LEU A 44 3.13 -3.15 2.82
N VAL A 45 3.57 -2.70 3.98
CA VAL A 45 2.72 -2.29 5.11
C VAL A 45 2.76 -0.78 5.31
N GLY A 46 1.66 -0.22 5.82
CA GLY A 46 1.62 1.22 6.16
C GLY A 46 1.45 2.17 4.97
N LEU A 47 1.10 1.64 3.79
CA LEU A 47 0.76 2.43 2.61
C LEU A 47 -0.57 3.15 2.86
N ARG A 48 -0.50 4.41 3.28
CA ARG A 48 -1.69 5.17 3.70
C ARG A 48 -2.67 5.41 2.55
N GLY A 49 -2.18 5.42 1.31
CA GLY A 49 -2.97 5.49 0.08
C GLY A 49 -2.90 4.23 -0.76
N GLY A 50 -2.28 3.13 -0.28
CA GLY A 50 -2.08 1.91 -1.05
C GLY A 50 -3.38 1.32 -1.60
N GLU A 51 -4.48 1.38 -0.83
CA GLU A 51 -5.78 0.88 -1.29
C GLU A 51 -6.32 1.63 -2.51
N ARG A 52 -6.05 2.94 -2.60
CA ARG A 52 -6.44 3.76 -3.77
C ARG A 52 -5.63 3.42 -5.01
N LEU A 53 -4.42 2.91 -4.82
CA LEU A 53 -3.50 2.52 -5.89
C LEU A 53 -3.66 1.05 -6.28
N LEU A 54 -4.55 0.30 -5.61
CA LEU A 54 -4.66 -1.14 -5.81
C LEU A 54 -5.02 -1.52 -7.24
N ALA A 55 -5.94 -0.81 -7.88
CA ALA A 55 -6.34 -1.09 -9.26
C ALA A 55 -5.16 -0.94 -10.23
N ASP A 56 -4.43 0.18 -10.13
CA ASP A 56 -3.22 0.43 -10.92
C ASP A 56 -2.13 -0.62 -10.63
N ALA A 57 -1.94 -0.96 -9.36
CA ALA A 57 -0.95 -1.95 -8.92
C ALA A 57 -1.26 -3.36 -9.45
N VAL A 58 -2.54 -3.74 -9.49
CA VAL A 58 -2.99 -5.01 -10.07
C VAL A 58 -2.74 -5.01 -11.57
N ALA A 59 -3.07 -3.93 -12.28
CA ALA A 59 -2.81 -3.82 -13.71
C ALA A 59 -1.30 -3.90 -14.03
N GLU A 60 -0.47 -3.16 -13.29
CA GLU A 60 0.99 -3.21 -13.42
C GLU A 60 1.53 -4.61 -13.11
N GLY A 61 1.03 -5.24 -12.05
CA GLY A 61 1.42 -6.59 -11.66
C GLY A 61 1.10 -7.62 -12.72
N LEU A 62 -0.12 -7.62 -13.26
CA LEU A 62 -0.55 -8.52 -14.33
C LEU A 62 0.32 -8.36 -15.58
N ALA A 63 0.61 -7.12 -15.98
CA ALA A 63 1.50 -6.84 -17.11
C ALA A 63 2.93 -7.38 -16.89
N ALA A 64 3.39 -7.42 -15.63
CA ALA A 64 4.69 -7.96 -15.24
C ALA A 64 4.66 -9.47 -14.89
N GLY A 65 3.52 -10.15 -15.03
CA GLY A 65 3.38 -11.57 -14.69
C GLY A 65 3.47 -11.86 -13.18
N VAL A 66 3.10 -10.90 -12.32
CA VAL A 66 3.07 -11.06 -10.86
C VAL A 66 1.67 -10.83 -10.30
N LEU A 67 1.39 -11.47 -9.16
CA LEU A 67 0.14 -11.30 -8.44
C LEU A 67 0.26 -10.17 -7.44
N VAL A 68 -0.71 -9.26 -7.43
CA VAL A 68 -0.84 -8.18 -6.46
C VAL A 68 -2.19 -8.30 -5.76
N ARG A 69 -2.18 -8.32 -4.43
CA ARG A 69 -3.41 -8.40 -3.62
C ARG A 69 -3.35 -7.48 -2.42
N LEU A 70 -4.51 -7.04 -1.96
CA LEU A 70 -4.67 -6.37 -0.68
C LEU A 70 -4.94 -7.43 0.40
N ASP A 71 -4.13 -7.45 1.45
CA ASP A 71 -4.34 -8.25 2.66
C ASP A 71 -4.85 -7.33 3.77
N ARG A 72 -6.08 -7.57 4.22
CA ARG A 72 -6.71 -6.90 5.36
C ARG A 72 -6.92 -7.93 6.45
N ARG A 73 -6.29 -7.73 7.60
CA ARG A 73 -6.50 -8.53 8.80
C ARG A 73 -7.06 -7.65 9.89
N ASP A 74 -8.02 -8.17 10.65
CA ASP A 74 -8.61 -7.46 11.77
C ASP A 74 -7.54 -7.01 12.77
N GLY A 75 -7.58 -5.72 13.14
CA GLY A 75 -6.60 -5.11 14.04
C GLY A 75 -5.22 -4.81 13.43
N ALA A 76 -4.98 -5.15 12.16
CA ALA A 76 -3.72 -4.86 11.48
C ALA A 76 -3.88 -3.75 10.42
N ALA A 77 -2.78 -3.04 10.13
CA ALA A 77 -2.76 -2.12 9.00
C ALA A 77 -2.91 -2.91 7.67
N PRO A 78 -3.64 -2.38 6.68
CA PRO A 78 -3.74 -3.01 5.37
C PRO A 78 -2.36 -3.14 4.74
N ALA A 79 -2.15 -4.25 4.04
CA ALA A 79 -0.90 -4.55 3.37
C ALA A 79 -1.13 -4.87 1.90
N ILE A 80 -0.24 -4.41 1.02
CA ILE A 80 -0.19 -4.89 -0.36
C ILE A 80 0.81 -6.03 -0.42
N VAL A 81 0.36 -7.18 -0.89
CA VAL A 81 1.18 -8.36 -1.09
C VAL A 81 1.42 -8.53 -2.58
N VAL A 82 2.70 -8.55 -2.95
CA VAL A 82 3.17 -8.87 -4.31
C VAL A 82 3.82 -10.25 -4.25
N SER A 83 3.42 -11.18 -5.10
CA SER A 83 3.96 -12.53 -5.13
C SER A 83 4.03 -13.09 -6.54
N ARG A 84 4.83 -14.14 -6.73
CA ARG A 84 4.79 -14.91 -7.97
C ARG A 84 3.41 -15.57 -8.14
N PRO A 85 2.97 -15.81 -9.39
CA PRO A 85 1.92 -16.78 -9.64
C PRO A 85 2.47 -18.15 -9.21
N GLU A 86 1.78 -18.84 -8.32
CA GLU A 86 2.10 -20.24 -8.04
C GLU A 86 1.61 -21.04 -9.26
N LEU A 87 2.56 -21.66 -9.97
CA LEU A 87 2.30 -22.54 -11.11
C LEU A 87 1.76 -23.89 -10.63
#